data_AF-A0A2M8Q734-F1
#
_entry.id   AF-A0A2M8Q734-F1
#
_cell.length_a   1.000
_cell.length_b   1.000
_cell.length_c   1.000
_cell.angle_alpha   90.00
_cell.angle_beta   90.00
_cell.angle_gamma   90.00
#
_symmetry.space_group_name_H-M   'P 1'
#
loop_
_entity.id
_entity.type
_entity.pdbx_description
1 polymer ?
#
loop_
_entity_poly.entity_id
_entity_poly.type
_entity_poly.pdbx_seq_one_letter_code
_entity_poly.pdbx_strand_id
1 'polypeptide(L)'
;LSEGGYGVSVLNDCKYGHDIKDNVIRISLLRGPGSPDPTADLGHHTFAYSILPHAGGWDERTVRAAYALNDPLIARKSAGRSAKGTNAPLVVCDAPNVIIETVKWAEDGNGIIVRLYDTQRRRGPITLTTSFPLRAAMRTN
;
A
#
# COMPACT_ATOMS: atom_id res chain seq x y z
N LEU A 1 13.95 -0.90 10.60
CA LEU A 1 15.17 -1.35 11.30
C LEU A 1 14.80 -2.57 12.12
N SER A 2 15.47 -3.71 11.91
CA SER A 2 15.10 -4.96 12.60
C SER A 2 16.34 -5.76 12.94
N GLU A 3 16.35 -6.37 14.12
CA GLU A 3 17.42 -7.25 14.59
C GLU A 3 16.84 -8.42 15.40
N GLY A 4 17.31 -9.63 15.10
CA GLY A 4 16.93 -10.86 15.80
C GLY A 4 15.41 -11.10 15.80
N GLY A 5 14.77 -10.72 16.90
CA GLY A 5 13.34 -10.94 17.17
C GLY A 5 12.49 -9.67 17.26
N TYR A 6 13.03 -8.49 16.96
CA TYR A 6 12.28 -7.23 17.04
C TYR A 6 12.65 -6.29 15.90
N GLY A 7 11.66 -5.52 15.46
CA GLY A 7 11.86 -4.47 14.48
C GLY A 7 10.89 -3.32 14.63
N VAL A 8 11.28 -2.21 14.04
CA VAL A 8 10.48 -1.00 13.96
C VAL A 8 10.46 -0.53 12.52
N SER A 9 9.25 -0.31 12.02
CA SER A 9 8.98 0.31 10.73
C SER A 9 8.47 1.73 10.94
N VAL A 10 8.97 2.68 10.14
CA VAL A 10 8.42 4.03 10.10
C VAL A 10 7.60 4.14 8.82
N LEU A 11 6.31 4.39 8.99
CA LEU A 11 5.35 4.56 7.90
C LEU A 11 5.13 6.06 7.68
N ASN A 12 4.96 6.48 6.44
CA ASN A 12 4.61 7.85 6.09
C ASN A 12 3.72 7.91 4.85
N ASP A 13 3.14 9.07 4.60
CA ASP A 13 2.26 9.35 3.47
C ASP A 13 2.99 9.83 2.20
N CYS A 14 3.94 10.75 2.35
CA CYS A 14 4.54 11.48 1.23
C CYS A 14 6.02 11.87 1.43
N LYS A 15 6.70 11.30 2.44
CA LYS A 15 8.07 11.67 2.83
C LYS A 15 9.08 10.68 2.28
N TYR A 16 9.78 11.11 1.23
CA TYR A 16 10.79 10.31 0.55
C TYR A 16 12.19 10.45 1.17
N GLY A 17 12.47 11.57 1.86
CA GLY A 17 13.74 11.79 2.53
C GLY A 17 13.80 11.06 3.87
N HIS A 18 14.65 10.04 3.96
CA HIS A 18 14.93 9.34 5.20
C HIS A 18 16.39 8.88 5.23
N ASP A 19 16.93 8.77 6.44
CA ASP A 19 18.26 8.22 6.66
C ASP A 19 18.26 7.31 7.90
N ILE A 20 19.21 6.37 7.91
CA ILE A 20 19.37 5.41 9.01
C ILE A 20 20.84 5.42 9.40
N LYS A 21 21.14 5.76 10.64
CA LYS A 21 22.51 5.78 11.18
C LYS A 21 22.49 5.47 12.66
N ASP A 22 23.40 4.60 13.11
CA ASP A 22 23.59 4.26 14.53
C ASP A 22 22.27 3.87 15.23
N ASN A 23 21.46 3.02 14.57
CA ASN A 23 20.13 2.58 15.02
C ASN A 23 19.07 3.69 15.14
N VAL A 24 19.33 4.88 14.62
CA VAL A 24 18.36 5.99 14.56
C VAL A 24 17.78 6.08 13.15
N ILE A 25 16.46 6.03 13.04
CA ILE A 25 15.73 6.34 11.81
C ILE A 25 15.34 7.82 11.86
N ARG A 26 15.73 8.58 10.85
CA ARG A 26 15.34 9.99 10.67
C ARG A 26 14.48 10.13 9.43
N ILE A 27 13.43 10.93 9.53
CA ILE A 27 12.60 11.34 8.39
C ILE A 27 12.71 12.85 8.18
N SER A 28 12.97 13.26 6.95
CA SER A 28 12.94 14.66 6.56
C SER A 28 11.49 15.04 6.23
N LEU A 29 10.89 15.90 7.06
CA LEU A 29 9.49 16.31 6.88
C LEU A 29 9.32 17.40 5.81
N LEU A 30 10.27 18.33 5.77
CA LEU A 30 10.27 19.48 4.87
C LEU A 30 11.70 19.97 4.63
N ARG A 31 11.93 20.56 3.46
CA ARG A 31 13.14 21.34 3.15
C ARG A 31 12.64 22.62 2.50
N GLY A 32 12.98 23.80 3.03
CA GLY A 32 12.63 25.09 2.42
C GLY A 32 13.84 25.71 1.70
N PRO A 33 14.12 25.35 0.43
CA PRO A 33 15.21 25.97 -0.31
C PRO A 33 14.87 27.42 -0.67
N GLY A 34 15.80 28.36 -0.52
CA GLY A 34 15.59 29.75 -0.94
C GLY A 34 15.89 30.02 -2.43
N SER A 35 16.28 28.99 -3.19
CA SER A 35 16.59 29.07 -4.62
C SER A 35 16.23 27.73 -5.27
N PRO A 36 15.62 27.72 -6.47
CA PRO A 36 15.30 28.87 -7.34
C PRO A 36 14.07 29.68 -6.89
N ASP A 37 13.31 29.21 -5.91
CA ASP A 37 12.10 29.86 -5.40
C ASP A 37 12.32 30.36 -3.96
N PRO A 38 12.33 31.70 -3.72
CA PRO A 38 12.48 32.28 -2.38
C PRO A 38 11.33 31.98 -1.41
N THR A 39 10.19 31.52 -1.93
CA THR A 39 8.98 31.24 -1.18
C THR A 39 8.66 29.75 -1.08
N ALA A 40 9.58 28.89 -1.53
CA ALA A 40 9.39 27.46 -1.51
C ALA A 40 8.99 26.98 -0.11
N ASP A 41 7.91 26.21 -0.06
CA ASP A 41 7.41 25.56 1.15
C ASP A 41 7.01 26.51 2.30
N LEU A 42 6.79 27.80 2.03
CA LEU A 42 6.13 28.70 2.98
C LEU A 42 4.63 28.36 3.09
N GLY A 43 4.12 28.27 4.31
CA GLY A 43 2.71 28.04 4.58
C GLY A 43 2.47 26.92 5.60
N HIS A 44 1.22 26.44 5.65
CA HIS A 44 0.83 25.36 6.54
C HIS A 44 1.02 24.02 5.86
N HIS A 45 1.67 23.10 6.58
CA HIS A 45 1.90 21.73 6.12
C HIS A 45 1.33 20.75 7.14
N THR A 46 0.67 19.71 6.65
CA THR A 46 0.22 18.57 7.46
C THR A 46 1.03 17.35 7.05
N PHE A 47 1.51 16.59 8.02
CA PHE A 47 2.32 15.39 7.80
C PHE A 47 1.72 14.22 8.56
N ALA A 48 1.54 13.08 7.88
CA ALA A 48 1.19 11.82 8.53
C ALA A 48 2.39 10.87 8.56
N TYR A 49 2.73 10.41 9.75
CA TYR A 49 3.71 9.35 9.94
C TYR A 49 3.31 8.48 11.14
N SER A 50 3.83 7.26 11.18
CA SER A 50 3.53 6.31 12.25
C SER A 50 4.73 5.44 12.53
N ILE A 51 4.87 5.06 13.80
CA ILE A 51 5.87 4.09 14.24
C ILE A 51 5.14 2.77 14.43
N LEU A 52 5.57 1.74 13.70
CA LEU A 52 5.02 0.40 13.77
C LEU A 52 6.07 -0.58 14.31
N PRO A 53 6.05 -0.87 15.61
CA PRO A 53 6.76 -2.00 16.19
C PRO A 53 6.25 -3.33 15.64
N HIS A 54 7.16 -4.28 15.42
CA HIS A 54 6.80 -5.64 15.02
C HIS A 54 7.80 -6.66 15.56
N ALA A 55 7.33 -7.90 15.70
CA ALA A 55 8.19 -9.02 16.07
C ALA A 55 8.96 -9.52 14.85
N GLY A 56 10.27 -9.70 15.00
CA GLY A 56 11.19 -10.18 13.98
C GLY A 56 11.47 -9.15 12.87
N GLY A 57 11.76 -9.67 11.68
CA GLY A 57 11.93 -8.87 10.46
C GLY A 57 10.65 -8.13 10.06
N TRP A 58 10.79 -7.21 9.10
CA TRP A 58 9.62 -6.66 8.43
C TRP A 58 9.03 -7.72 7.50
N ASP A 59 7.72 -7.76 7.37
CA ASP A 59 7.02 -8.69 6.49
C ASP A 59 5.79 -8.03 5.82
N GLU A 60 4.88 -8.82 5.28
CA GLU A 60 3.67 -8.31 4.63
C GLU A 60 2.79 -7.44 5.54
N ARG A 61 2.87 -7.61 6.87
CA ARG A 61 2.08 -6.83 7.83
C ARG A 61 2.51 -5.37 7.83
N THR A 62 3.82 -5.12 7.78
CA THR A 62 4.37 -3.77 7.63
C THR A 62 3.88 -3.13 6.33
N VAL A 63 3.93 -3.87 5.22
CA VAL A 63 3.50 -3.35 3.91
C VAL A 63 2.01 -3.03 3.91
N ARG A 64 1.17 -3.93 4.44
CA ARG A 64 -0.28 -3.71 4.56
C ARG A 64 -0.63 -2.52 5.43
N ALA A 65 0.07 -2.33 6.55
CA ALA A 65 -0.12 -1.16 7.40
C ALA A 65 0.30 0.14 6.69
N ALA A 66 1.37 0.10 5.89
CA ALA A 66 1.77 1.23 5.05
C ALA A 66 0.68 1.60 4.03
N TYR A 67 0.07 0.62 3.36
CA TYR A 67 -1.07 0.86 2.48
C TYR A 67 -2.28 1.41 3.23
N ALA A 68 -2.63 0.85 4.39
CA ALA A 68 -3.76 1.33 5.19
C ALA A 68 -3.59 2.78 5.66
N LEU A 69 -2.36 3.24 5.87
CA LEU A 69 -2.06 4.64 6.16
C LEU A 69 -2.27 5.55 4.93
N ASN A 70 -1.98 5.02 3.73
CA ASN A 70 -1.93 5.77 2.47
C ASN A 70 -3.22 5.70 1.63
N ASP A 71 -4.09 4.73 1.89
CA ASP A 71 -5.32 4.50 1.14
C ASP A 71 -6.54 4.72 2.05
N PRO A 72 -7.12 5.94 2.06
CA PRO A 72 -8.21 6.28 2.95
C PRO A 72 -9.50 5.53 2.59
N LEU A 73 -10.24 5.11 3.61
CA LEU A 73 -11.53 4.43 3.42
C LEU A 73 -12.56 5.33 2.76
N ILE A 74 -13.19 4.83 1.69
CA ILE A 74 -14.33 5.50 1.04
C ILE A 74 -15.62 5.16 1.79
N ALA A 75 -16.08 6.08 2.63
CA ALA A 75 -17.35 5.94 3.34
C ALA A 75 -18.53 6.40 2.47
N ARG A 76 -19.59 5.58 2.38
CA ARG A 76 -20.85 5.93 1.70
C ARG A 76 -22.04 5.66 2.60
N LYS A 77 -22.99 6.60 2.67
CA LYS A 77 -24.27 6.38 3.36
C LYS A 77 -25.12 5.42 2.51
N SER A 78 -25.61 4.35 3.12
CA SER A 78 -26.53 3.42 2.45
C SER A 78 -27.95 3.99 2.42
N ALA A 79 -28.58 4.01 1.25
CA ALA A 79 -29.98 4.35 1.07
C ALA A 79 -30.87 3.14 1.42
N GLY A 80 -31.02 2.84 2.72
CA GLY A 80 -32.04 1.90 3.20
C GLY A 80 -31.67 0.41 3.26
N ARG A 81 -32.57 -0.37 3.88
CA ARG A 81 -32.41 -1.76 4.36
C ARG A 81 -32.22 -2.86 3.29
N SER A 82 -32.03 -2.51 2.01
CA SER A 82 -31.99 -3.50 0.90
C SER A 82 -30.78 -3.38 -0.04
N ALA A 83 -29.76 -2.59 0.27
CA ALA A 83 -28.48 -2.80 -0.38
C ALA A 83 -27.82 -4.06 0.21
N LYS A 84 -28.24 -5.24 -0.24
CA LYS A 84 -27.43 -6.47 -0.18
C LYS A 84 -26.24 -6.30 -1.14
N GLY A 85 -25.44 -5.25 -0.93
CA GLY A 85 -24.11 -5.17 -1.52
C GLY A 85 -23.36 -6.38 -1.01
N THR A 86 -22.84 -7.19 -1.92
CA THR A 86 -21.94 -8.27 -1.54
C THR A 86 -20.69 -7.59 -0.97
N ASN A 87 -20.42 -7.78 0.32
CA ASN A 87 -19.14 -7.36 0.94
C ASN A 87 -17.96 -8.22 0.44
N ALA A 88 -18.12 -8.87 -0.71
CA ALA A 88 -17.15 -9.79 -1.27
C ALA A 88 -16.07 -8.97 -2.00
N PRO A 89 -14.78 -9.17 -1.69
CA PRO A 89 -13.70 -8.59 -2.48
C PRO A 89 -13.81 -8.98 -3.96
N LEU A 90 -13.45 -8.06 -4.85
CA LEU A 90 -13.49 -8.31 -6.31
C LEU A 90 -12.50 -9.41 -6.73
N VAL A 91 -11.27 -9.33 -6.20
CA VAL A 91 -10.18 -10.29 -6.44
C VAL A 91 -9.46 -10.53 -5.12
N VAL A 92 -9.16 -11.80 -4.82
CA VAL A 92 -8.43 -12.23 -3.62
C VAL A 92 -7.22 -13.05 -4.04
N CYS A 93 -6.08 -12.82 -3.39
CA CYS A 93 -4.90 -13.67 -3.49
C CYS A 93 -4.77 -14.50 -2.21
N ASP A 94 -4.45 -15.79 -2.33
CA ASP A 94 -4.19 -16.70 -1.21
C ASP A 94 -2.81 -16.47 -0.55
N ALA A 95 -1.89 -15.78 -1.23
CA ALA A 95 -0.55 -15.50 -0.74
C ALA A 95 -0.48 -14.16 0.02
N PRO A 96 -0.14 -14.16 1.32
CA PRO A 96 -0.20 -12.95 2.15
C PRO A 96 0.87 -11.91 1.76
N ASN A 97 2.00 -12.35 1.21
CA ASN A 97 3.12 -11.54 0.71
C ASN A 97 2.87 -10.90 -0.66
N VAL A 98 1.80 -11.28 -1.35
CA VAL A 98 1.43 -10.70 -2.64
C VAL A 98 0.42 -9.57 -2.43
N ILE A 99 0.73 -8.42 -2.98
CA ILE A 99 -0.16 -7.25 -2.96
C ILE A 99 -0.77 -7.09 -4.34
N ILE A 100 -2.11 -7.08 -4.39
CA ILE A 100 -2.86 -6.63 -5.56
C ILE A 100 -2.84 -5.10 -5.51
N GLU A 101 -2.14 -4.49 -6.45
CA GLU A 101 -1.85 -3.07 -6.45
C GLU A 101 -2.80 -2.28 -7.37
N THR A 102 -3.26 -2.90 -8.46
CA THR A 102 -4.24 -2.29 -9.36
C THR A 102 -5.26 -3.30 -9.83
N VAL A 103 -6.54 -2.92 -9.81
CA VAL A 103 -7.62 -3.57 -10.56
C VAL A 103 -8.28 -2.51 -11.41
N LYS A 104 -8.15 -2.61 -12.74
CA LYS A 104 -8.71 -1.64 -13.68
C LYS A 104 -9.30 -2.32 -14.91
N TRP A 105 -10.10 -1.58 -15.68
CA TRP A 105 -10.51 -2.02 -17.01
C TRP A 105 -9.31 -2.09 -17.97
N ALA A 106 -9.33 -3.09 -18.85
CA ALA A 106 -8.44 -3.11 -20.01
C ALA A 106 -8.75 -1.93 -20.93
N GLU A 107 -7.72 -1.37 -21.58
CA GLU A 107 -7.85 -0.15 -22.40
C GLU A 107 -8.63 -0.39 -23.69
N ASP A 108 -8.58 -1.61 -24.21
CA ASP A 108 -9.38 -2.09 -25.34
C ASP A 108 -10.82 -2.48 -24.94
N GLY A 109 -11.18 -2.32 -23.66
CA GLY A 109 -12.47 -2.71 -23.09
C GLY A 109 -12.66 -4.22 -22.92
N ASN A 110 -11.65 -5.04 -23.24
CA ASN A 110 -11.78 -6.49 -23.20
C ASN A 110 -11.28 -7.08 -21.87
N GLY A 111 -12.09 -6.89 -20.83
CA GLY A 111 -11.87 -7.48 -19.52
C GLY A 111 -11.18 -6.54 -18.53
N ILE A 112 -10.54 -7.14 -17.52
CA ILE A 112 -9.90 -6.43 -16.42
C ILE A 112 -8.40 -6.74 -16.36
N ILE A 113 -7.63 -5.74 -15.95
CA ILE A 113 -6.22 -5.87 -15.63
C ILE A 113 -6.07 -5.91 -14.12
N VAL A 114 -5.42 -6.96 -13.63
CA VAL A 114 -5.02 -7.11 -12.24
C VAL A 114 -3.49 -7.06 -12.18
N ARG A 115 -2.94 -6.01 -11.58
CA ARG A 115 -1.50 -5.88 -11.33
C ARG A 115 -1.21 -6.24 -9.89
N LEU A 116 -0.22 -7.10 -9.69
CA LEU A 116 0.21 -7.56 -8.37
C LEU A 116 1.72 -7.70 -8.32
N TYR A 117 2.28 -7.65 -7.12
CA TYR A 117 3.70 -7.87 -6.90
C TYR A 117 3.95 -8.61 -5.58
N ASP A 118 5.09 -9.27 -5.51
CA ASP A 118 5.57 -9.95 -4.31
C ASP A 118 6.45 -9.01 -3.48
N THR A 119 6.09 -8.86 -2.21
CA THR A 119 6.80 -8.01 -1.25
C THR A 119 7.98 -8.72 -0.58
N GLN A 120 8.02 -10.05 -0.58
CA GLN A 120 8.95 -10.84 0.24
C GLN A 120 9.98 -11.63 -0.57
N ARG A 121 10.00 -11.48 -1.91
CA ARG A 121 10.85 -12.25 -2.84
C ARG A 121 10.72 -13.77 -2.64
N ARG A 122 9.53 -14.25 -2.29
CA ARG A 122 9.23 -15.67 -2.10
C ARG A 122 8.79 -16.29 -3.42
N ARG A 123 9.33 -17.47 -3.71
CA ARG A 123 8.88 -18.29 -4.84
C ARG A 123 7.72 -19.17 -4.41
N GLY A 124 6.74 -19.35 -5.29
CA GLY A 124 5.64 -20.27 -5.07
C GLY A 124 4.50 -20.00 -6.05
N PRO A 125 3.59 -20.97 -6.24
CA PRO A 125 2.33 -20.71 -6.89
C PRO A 125 1.48 -19.78 -6.02
N ILE A 126 0.61 -19.01 -6.67
CA ILE A 126 -0.42 -18.20 -6.03
C ILE A 126 -1.75 -18.44 -6.75
N THR A 127 -2.85 -18.29 -6.02
CA THR A 127 -4.20 -18.44 -6.53
C THR A 127 -4.94 -17.13 -6.43
N LEU A 128 -5.46 -16.64 -7.55
CA LEU A 128 -6.39 -15.52 -7.58
C LEU A 128 -7.83 -16.04 -7.66
N THR A 129 -8.69 -15.58 -6.76
CA THR A 129 -10.12 -15.89 -6.75
C THR A 129 -10.92 -14.62 -7.03
N THR A 130 -11.87 -14.69 -7.97
CA THR A 130 -12.75 -13.58 -8.33
C THR A 130 -14.15 -13.78 -7.78
N SER A 131 -14.84 -12.70 -7.40
CA SER A 131 -16.25 -12.76 -7.01
C SER A 131 -17.23 -12.73 -8.20
N PHE A 132 -16.71 -12.58 -9.42
CA PHE A 132 -17.44 -12.60 -10.67
C PHE A 132 -17.00 -13.79 -11.54
N PRO A 133 -17.86 -14.25 -12.48
CA PRO A 133 -17.50 -15.33 -13.41
C PRO A 133 -16.30 -14.95 -14.28
N LEU A 134 -15.31 -15.83 -14.33
CA LEU A 134 -14.10 -15.66 -15.13
C LEU A 134 -14.13 -16.61 -16.34
N ARG A 135 -14.06 -16.07 -17.55
CA ARG A 135 -13.99 -16.88 -18.79
C ARG A 135 -12.60 -17.45 -19.02
N ALA A 136 -11.57 -16.62 -18.85
CA ALA A 136 -10.17 -16.97 -19.01
C ALA A 136 -9.30 -15.93 -18.30
N ALA A 137 -8.07 -16.30 -17.97
CA ALA A 137 -7.03 -15.39 -17.50
C ALA A 137 -5.73 -15.67 -18.24
N MET A 138 -4.96 -14.61 -18.51
CA MET A 138 -3.65 -14.72 -19.12
C MET A 138 -2.69 -13.75 -18.44
N ARG A 139 -1.41 -14.10 -18.42
CA ARG A 139 -0.36 -13.21 -17.92
C ARG A 139 -0.04 -12.19 -19.00
N THR A 140 -0.12 -10.91 -18.64
CA THR A 140 0.35 -9.79 -19.45
C THR A 140 1.73 -9.32 -18.98
N ASN A 141 2.32 -8.37 -19.71
CA ASN A 141 3.63 -7.78 -19.49
C ASN A 141 3.69 -6.81 -18.31
#